data_AF-A0A968T5X0-F1
#
_entry.id   AF-A0A968T5X0-F1
#
_cell.length_a   1.000
_cell.length_b   1.000
_cell.length_c   1.000
_cell.angle_alpha   90.00
_cell.angle_beta   90.00
_cell.angle_gamma   90.00
#
_symmetry.space_group_name_H-M   'P 1'
#
loop_
_entity.id
_entity.type
_entity.pdbx_description
1 polymer ?
#
loop_
_entity_poly.entity_id
_entity_poly.type
_entity_poly.pdbx_seq_one_letter_code
_entity_poly.pdbx_strand_id
1 'polypeptide(L)'
;MKIGTRLNLVLGLLMVIIISSLGIYTILTQKGKILTDTDLRMNEQVEDLSKVIEADLKKSRENVNRALIIGKTLMERDGGMRKDGDAWSIGGSSLESGSDFVDEVNRLSGAAVSIFMKQGNEYIRISTTVKIKKVREKLEPGSMEVPK
;
A
#
# COMPACT_ATOMS: atom_id res chain seq x y z
N MET A 1 62.66 -7.56 45.06
CA MET A 1 61.34 -6.89 45.00
C MET A 1 60.96 -6.41 46.39
N LYS A 2 60.52 -5.14 46.54
CA LYS A 2 60.10 -4.58 47.83
C LYS A 2 58.74 -5.16 48.25
N ILE A 3 58.48 -5.26 49.56
CA ILE A 3 57.26 -5.86 50.12
C ILE A 3 55.99 -5.13 49.61
N GLY A 4 56.05 -3.80 49.48
CA GLY A 4 54.93 -2.97 49.00
C GLY A 4 54.55 -3.24 47.54
N THR A 5 55.51 -3.66 46.72
CA THR A 5 55.22 -4.01 45.31
C THR A 5 54.43 -5.31 45.20
N ARG A 6 54.69 -6.28 46.09
CA ARG A 6 53.95 -7.56 46.11
C ARG A 6 52.51 -7.36 46.57
N LEU A 7 52.28 -6.49 47.54
CA LEU A 7 50.94 -6.18 48.05
C LEU A 7 50.06 -5.51 46.99
N ASN A 8 50.60 -4.49 46.29
CA ASN A 8 49.85 -3.77 45.27
C ASN A 8 49.52 -4.66 44.05
N LEU A 9 50.42 -5.61 43.72
CA LEU A 9 50.20 -6.58 42.66
C LEU A 9 49.01 -7.50 42.97
N VAL A 10 48.93 -8.01 44.20
CA VAL A 10 47.82 -8.87 44.65
C VAL A 10 46.50 -8.10 44.64
N LEU A 11 46.51 -6.86 45.14
CA LEU A 11 45.32 -6.02 45.19
C LEU A 11 44.79 -5.69 43.77
N GLY A 12 45.70 -5.36 42.85
CA GLY A 12 45.35 -5.10 41.44
C GLY A 12 44.76 -6.31 40.74
N LEU A 13 45.33 -7.50 40.96
CA LEU A 13 44.79 -8.75 40.40
C LEU A 13 43.36 -9.02 40.89
N LEU A 14 43.11 -8.80 42.18
CA LEU A 14 41.81 -9.05 42.78
C LEU A 14 40.74 -8.08 42.23
N MET A 15 41.10 -6.83 42.01
CA MET A 15 40.25 -5.83 41.34
C MET A 15 39.83 -6.28 39.93
N VAL A 16 40.80 -6.76 39.12
CA VAL A 16 40.53 -7.24 37.76
C VAL A 16 39.56 -8.42 37.75
N ILE A 17 39.69 -9.35 38.70
CA ILE A 17 38.81 -10.53 38.81
C ILE A 17 37.37 -10.10 39.13
N ILE A 18 37.19 -9.16 40.06
CA ILE A 18 35.87 -8.66 40.45
C ILE A 18 35.19 -7.96 39.26
N ILE A 19 35.90 -7.04 38.59
CA ILE A 19 35.37 -6.30 37.45
C ILE A 19 35.00 -7.26 36.31
N SER A 20 35.86 -8.24 36.02
CA SER A 20 35.62 -9.22 34.95
C SER A 20 34.40 -10.09 35.25
N SER A 21 34.28 -10.58 36.48
CA SER A 21 33.13 -11.40 36.91
C SER A 21 31.82 -10.63 36.80
N LEU A 22 31.82 -9.36 37.25
CA LEU A 22 30.65 -8.50 37.17
C LEU A 22 30.29 -8.17 35.73
N GLY A 23 31.27 -7.84 34.88
CA GLY A 23 31.06 -7.55 33.47
C GLY A 23 30.45 -8.72 32.72
N ILE A 24 30.95 -9.94 32.95
CA ILE A 24 30.39 -11.17 32.38
C ILE A 24 28.94 -11.36 32.84
N TYR A 25 28.66 -11.21 34.13
CA TYR A 25 27.31 -11.33 34.68
C TYR A 25 26.33 -10.32 34.07
N THR A 26 26.75 -9.07 33.92
CA THR A 26 25.95 -8.00 33.31
C THR A 26 25.63 -8.32 31.86
N ILE A 27 26.62 -8.75 31.05
CA ILE A 27 26.40 -9.11 29.65
C ILE A 27 25.42 -10.27 29.51
N LEU A 28 25.58 -11.31 30.34
CA LEU A 28 24.68 -12.48 30.30
C LEU A 28 23.24 -12.10 30.63
N THR A 29 23.06 -11.26 31.65
CA THR A 29 21.72 -10.81 32.09
C THR A 29 21.07 -9.87 31.07
N GLN A 30 21.84 -8.96 30.46
CA GLN A 30 21.33 -8.03 29.44
C GLN A 30 20.97 -8.77 28.15
N LYS A 31 21.79 -9.73 27.70
CA LYS A 31 21.48 -10.52 26.50
C LYS A 31 20.16 -11.25 26.60
N GLY A 32 19.87 -11.88 27.75
CA GLY A 32 18.59 -12.56 27.97
C GLY A 32 17.41 -11.61 27.86
N LYS A 33 17.48 -10.44 28.51
CA LYS A 33 16.41 -9.43 28.45
C LYS A 33 16.20 -8.87 27.04
N ILE A 34 17.29 -8.58 26.32
CA ILE A 34 17.23 -8.02 24.96
C ILE A 34 16.60 -9.01 23.99
N LEU A 35 16.99 -10.29 24.04
CA LEU A 35 16.42 -11.32 23.16
C LEU A 35 14.93 -11.49 23.41
N THR A 36 14.51 -11.63 24.67
CA THR A 36 13.08 -11.80 24.99
C THR A 36 12.22 -10.59 24.62
N ASP A 37 12.70 -9.36 24.89
CA ASP A 37 11.97 -8.13 24.51
C ASP A 37 11.94 -7.94 22.98
N THR A 38 13.03 -8.29 22.29
CA THR A 38 13.09 -8.23 20.81
C THR A 38 12.13 -9.25 20.18
N ASP A 39 12.15 -10.50 20.65
CA ASP A 39 11.28 -11.55 20.14
C ASP A 39 9.79 -11.22 20.37
N LEU A 40 9.45 -10.66 21.54
CA LEU A 40 8.08 -10.24 21.83
C LEU A 40 7.63 -9.14 20.86
N ARG A 41 8.42 -8.06 20.73
CA ARG A 41 8.09 -6.92 19.85
C ARG A 41 8.08 -7.31 18.37
N MET A 42 8.94 -8.24 17.94
CA MET A 42 8.95 -8.72 16.57
C MET A 42 7.69 -9.52 16.24
N ASN A 43 7.22 -10.36 17.15
CA ASN A 43 5.97 -11.09 16.95
C ASN A 43 4.76 -10.15 16.93
N GLU A 44 4.69 -9.19 17.86
CA GLU A 44 3.64 -8.17 17.89
C GLU A 44 3.60 -7.36 16.59
N GLN A 45 4.76 -6.95 16.07
CA GLN A 45 4.85 -6.21 14.79
C GLN A 45 4.39 -7.04 13.59
N VAL A 46 4.76 -8.32 13.54
CA VAL A 46 4.32 -9.21 12.45
C VAL A 46 2.80 -9.41 12.50
N GLU A 47 2.22 -9.55 13.69
CA GLU A 47 0.79 -9.67 13.87
C GLU A 47 0.05 -8.39 13.43
N ASP A 48 0.55 -7.21 13.81
CA ASP A 48 -0.03 -5.94 13.42
C ASP A 48 0.03 -5.71 11.90
N LEU A 49 1.14 -6.08 11.26
CA LEU A 49 1.24 -6.05 9.79
C LEU A 49 0.23 -6.99 9.14
N SER A 50 0.03 -8.19 9.68
CA SER A 50 -1.00 -9.12 9.18
C SER A 50 -2.38 -8.50 9.25
N LYS A 51 -2.75 -7.87 10.39
CA LYS A 51 -4.04 -7.19 10.56
C LYS A 51 -4.25 -6.05 9.57
N VAL A 52 -3.21 -5.24 9.32
CA VAL A 52 -3.27 -4.15 8.33
C VAL A 52 -3.47 -4.70 6.92
N ILE A 53 -2.70 -5.73 6.54
CA ILE A 53 -2.82 -6.38 5.23
C ILE A 53 -4.22 -6.99 5.04
N GLU A 54 -4.75 -7.67 6.06
CA GLU A 54 -6.09 -8.22 6.03
C GLU A 54 -7.16 -7.13 5.89
N ALA A 55 -7.02 -6.01 6.60
CA ALA A 55 -7.92 -4.88 6.48
C ALA A 55 -7.88 -4.27 5.07
N ASP A 56 -6.69 -4.09 4.49
CA ASP A 56 -6.53 -3.59 3.11
C ASP A 56 -7.08 -4.57 2.08
N LEU A 57 -6.84 -5.88 2.25
CA LEU A 57 -7.39 -6.92 1.38
C LEU A 57 -8.92 -6.94 1.46
N LYS A 58 -9.49 -6.85 2.67
CA LYS A 58 -10.94 -6.79 2.89
C LYS A 58 -11.53 -5.55 2.20
N LYS A 59 -10.93 -4.38 2.40
CA LYS A 59 -11.35 -3.13 1.76
C LYS A 59 -11.26 -3.20 0.25
N SER A 60 -10.18 -3.77 -0.28
CA SER A 60 -9.98 -3.97 -1.72
C SER A 60 -11.05 -4.90 -2.30
N ARG A 61 -11.32 -6.04 -1.66
CA ARG A 61 -12.39 -6.96 -2.05
C ARG A 61 -13.76 -6.30 -2.00
N GLU A 62 -14.03 -5.51 -0.97
CA GLU A 62 -15.29 -4.77 -0.83
C GLU A 62 -15.46 -3.72 -1.93
N ASN A 63 -14.40 -3.00 -2.30
CA ASN A 63 -14.41 -2.04 -3.40
C ASN A 63 -14.65 -2.72 -4.74
N VAL A 64 -14.00 -3.85 -5.01
CA VAL A 64 -14.24 -4.66 -6.22
C VAL A 64 -15.68 -5.15 -6.25
N ASN A 65 -16.19 -5.71 -5.14
CA ASN A 65 -17.55 -6.23 -5.08
C ASN A 65 -18.58 -5.11 -5.27
N ARG A 66 -18.40 -3.94 -4.65
CA ARG A 66 -19.23 -2.76 -4.88
C ARG A 66 -19.25 -2.35 -6.35
N ALA A 67 -18.08 -2.25 -6.98
CA ALA A 67 -17.97 -1.87 -8.38
C ALA A 67 -18.64 -2.90 -9.31
N LEU A 68 -18.51 -4.19 -9.02
CA LEU A 68 -19.18 -5.26 -9.77
C LEU A 68 -20.70 -5.21 -9.62
N ILE A 69 -21.22 -5.05 -8.40
CA ILE A 69 -22.66 -4.95 -8.15
C ILE A 69 -23.24 -3.72 -8.86
N ILE A 70 -22.61 -2.55 -8.69
CA ILE A 70 -23.05 -1.31 -9.34
C ILE A 70 -22.98 -1.45 -10.86
N GLY A 71 -21.87 -1.96 -11.40
CA GLY A 71 -21.71 -2.21 -12.83
C GLY A 71 -22.81 -3.12 -13.36
N LYS A 72 -23.09 -4.23 -12.68
CA LYS A 72 -24.19 -5.14 -13.03
C LYS A 72 -25.54 -4.43 -13.02
N THR A 73 -25.86 -3.70 -11.94
CA THR A 73 -27.13 -2.97 -11.81
C THR A 73 -27.30 -1.92 -12.91
N LEU A 74 -26.24 -1.17 -13.23
CA LEU A 74 -26.28 -0.20 -14.33
C LEU A 74 -26.46 -0.90 -15.69
N MET A 75 -25.74 -2.00 -15.94
CA MET A 75 -25.90 -2.77 -17.18
C MET A 75 -27.32 -3.34 -17.34
N GLU A 76 -27.92 -3.86 -16.26
CA GLU A 76 -29.29 -4.39 -16.27
C GLU A 76 -30.31 -3.27 -16.49
N ARG A 77 -30.13 -2.11 -15.85
CA ARG A 77 -30.97 -0.92 -16.03
C ARG A 77 -30.92 -0.40 -17.46
N ASP A 78 -29.73 -0.38 -18.05
CA ASP A 78 -29.48 0.22 -19.36
C ASP A 78 -29.77 -0.75 -20.54
N GLY A 79 -30.35 -1.92 -20.25
CA GLY A 79 -30.78 -2.90 -21.25
C GLY A 79 -29.65 -3.77 -21.82
N GLY A 80 -28.50 -3.82 -21.15
CA GLY A 80 -27.34 -4.61 -21.53
C GLY A 80 -26.53 -4.02 -22.69
N MET A 81 -25.49 -4.75 -23.09
CA MET A 81 -24.70 -4.41 -24.27
C MET A 81 -25.49 -4.70 -25.54
N ARG A 82 -25.64 -3.70 -26.39
CA ARG A 82 -26.28 -3.80 -27.71
C ARG A 82 -25.29 -3.36 -28.78
N LYS A 83 -25.40 -3.96 -29.95
CA LYS A 83 -24.67 -3.51 -31.13
C LYS A 83 -25.53 -2.48 -31.85
N ASP A 84 -25.03 -1.25 -31.97
CA ASP A 84 -25.67 -0.16 -32.71
C ASP A 84 -24.80 0.17 -33.93
N GLY A 85 -25.20 -0.32 -35.10
CA GLY A 85 -24.35 -0.32 -36.28
C GLY A 85 -23.10 -1.19 -36.10
N ASP A 86 -21.92 -0.60 -36.24
CA ASP A 86 -20.62 -1.26 -36.02
C ASP A 86 -20.06 -1.09 -34.60
N ALA A 87 -20.66 -0.22 -33.77
CA ALA A 87 -20.16 0.09 -32.44
C ALA A 87 -20.98 -0.60 -31.34
N TRP A 88 -20.31 -0.95 -30.24
CA TRP A 88 -21.00 -1.41 -29.02
C TRP A 88 -21.53 -0.24 -28.21
N SER A 89 -22.76 -0.34 -27.71
CA SER A 89 -23.40 0.65 -26.85
C SER A 89 -24.07 0.04 -25.62
N ILE A 90 -24.12 0.82 -24.53
CA ILE A 90 -24.91 0.54 -23.32
C ILE A 90 -25.70 1.80 -23.00
N GLY A 91 -27.02 1.68 -22.80
CA GLY A 91 -27.86 2.84 -22.43
C GLY A 91 -27.91 3.96 -23.47
N GLY A 92 -27.56 3.66 -24.73
CA GLY A 92 -27.46 4.64 -25.82
C GLY A 92 -26.09 5.33 -25.96
N SER A 93 -25.14 5.07 -25.05
CA SER A 93 -23.76 5.59 -25.15
C SER A 93 -22.81 4.55 -25.76
N SER A 94 -21.96 5.00 -26.70
CA SER A 94 -20.93 4.16 -27.31
C SER A 94 -19.86 3.78 -26.27
N LEU A 95 -19.53 2.48 -26.20
CA LEU A 95 -18.52 1.94 -25.31
C LEU A 95 -17.08 2.12 -25.83
N GLU A 96 -16.90 2.18 -27.14
CA GLU A 96 -15.57 2.23 -27.77
C GLU A 96 -14.93 3.63 -27.73
N SER A 97 -15.76 4.66 -27.64
CA SER A 97 -15.34 6.07 -27.63
C SER A 97 -15.71 6.82 -26.35
N GLY A 98 -16.56 6.23 -25.51
CA GLY A 98 -17.06 6.85 -24.28
C GLY A 98 -16.55 6.17 -22.99
N SER A 99 -16.26 6.99 -21.98
CA SER A 99 -15.98 6.53 -20.61
C SER A 99 -17.18 6.69 -19.67
N ASP A 100 -18.32 7.23 -20.14
CA ASP A 100 -19.47 7.58 -19.30
C ASP A 100 -19.95 6.45 -18.39
N PHE A 101 -20.05 5.23 -18.94
CA PHE A 101 -20.48 4.07 -18.15
C PHE A 101 -19.45 3.72 -17.05
N VAL A 102 -18.17 3.61 -17.40
CA VAL A 102 -17.10 3.26 -16.43
C VAL A 102 -16.80 4.39 -15.45
N ASP A 103 -17.04 5.64 -15.83
CA ASP A 103 -16.94 6.81 -14.98
C ASP A 103 -18.12 6.89 -14.01
N GLU A 104 -19.33 6.51 -14.43
CA GLU A 104 -20.50 6.41 -13.55
C GLU A 104 -20.33 5.27 -12.53
N VAL A 105 -19.84 4.11 -12.95
CA VAL A 105 -19.47 3.03 -12.01
C VAL A 105 -18.41 3.51 -11.03
N ASN A 106 -17.38 4.22 -11.50
CA ASN A 106 -16.35 4.78 -10.62
C ASN A 106 -16.92 5.82 -9.65
N ARG A 107 -17.80 6.72 -10.12
CA ARG A 107 -18.44 7.74 -9.29
C ARG A 107 -19.27 7.14 -8.15
N LEU A 108 -19.96 6.03 -8.42
CA LEU A 108 -20.83 5.36 -7.45
C LEU A 108 -20.07 4.36 -6.54
N SER A 109 -19.03 3.70 -7.06
CA SER A 109 -18.28 2.68 -6.31
C SER A 109 -16.99 3.20 -5.65
N GLY A 110 -16.47 4.34 -6.12
CA GLY A 110 -15.15 4.88 -5.76
C GLY A 110 -13.96 4.09 -6.32
N ALA A 111 -14.21 3.08 -7.16
CA ALA A 111 -13.18 2.23 -7.74
C ALA A 111 -12.97 2.55 -9.23
N ALA A 112 -11.72 2.55 -9.69
CA ALA A 112 -11.42 2.63 -11.12
C ALA A 112 -11.84 1.31 -11.81
N VAL A 113 -12.55 1.42 -12.94
CA VAL A 113 -13.12 0.27 -13.65
C VAL A 113 -12.62 0.22 -15.08
N SER A 114 -12.48 -0.98 -15.63
CA SER A 114 -12.20 -1.21 -17.05
C SER A 114 -13.04 -2.37 -17.56
N ILE A 115 -13.56 -2.22 -18.77
CA ILE A 115 -14.35 -3.24 -19.46
C ILE A 115 -13.48 -3.88 -20.54
N PHE A 116 -13.46 -5.21 -20.53
CA PHE A 116 -12.80 -6.02 -21.53
C PHE A 116 -13.83 -6.88 -22.25
N MET A 117 -13.68 -7.00 -23.56
CA MET A 117 -14.47 -7.91 -24.39
C MET A 117 -13.56 -9.00 -24.94
N LYS A 118 -14.06 -10.23 -24.92
CA LYS A 118 -13.37 -11.36 -25.54
C LYS A 118 -13.64 -11.36 -27.05
N GLN A 119 -12.59 -11.35 -27.86
CA GLN A 119 -12.67 -11.49 -29.31
C GLN A 119 -11.76 -12.66 -29.74
N GLY A 120 -12.36 -13.80 -30.09
CA GLY A 120 -11.62 -15.03 -30.33
C GLY A 120 -10.85 -15.51 -29.09
N ASN A 121 -9.52 -15.55 -29.20
CA ASN A 121 -8.61 -15.93 -28.11
C ASN A 121 -8.04 -14.74 -27.33
N GLU A 122 -8.38 -13.50 -27.70
CA GLU A 122 -7.81 -12.29 -27.09
C GLU A 122 -8.88 -11.50 -26.31
N TYR A 123 -8.42 -10.62 -25.42
CA TYR A 123 -9.25 -9.67 -24.69
C TYR A 123 -8.87 -8.25 -25.08
N ILE A 124 -9.83 -7.49 -25.59
CA ILE A 124 -9.65 -6.09 -25.95
C ILE A 124 -10.31 -5.23 -24.89
N ARG A 125 -9.57 -4.24 -24.39
CA ARG A 125 -10.12 -3.23 -23.48
C ARG A 125 -10.96 -2.26 -24.30
N ILE A 126 -12.26 -2.21 -24.03
CA ILE A 126 -13.19 -1.35 -24.76
C ILE A 126 -13.38 0.00 -24.07
N SER A 127 -13.43 0.01 -22.74
CA SER A 127 -13.62 1.25 -21.97
C SER A 127 -12.85 1.20 -20.65
N THR A 128 -12.38 2.35 -20.17
CA THR A 128 -11.64 2.48 -18.92
C THR A 128 -11.93 3.83 -18.28
N THR A 129 -12.02 3.86 -16.95
CA THR A 129 -12.22 5.09 -16.19
C THR A 129 -11.10 6.08 -16.49
N VAL A 130 -11.47 7.29 -16.92
CA VAL A 130 -10.49 8.35 -17.18
C VAL A 130 -10.41 9.25 -15.96
N LYS A 131 -9.30 9.17 -15.21
CA LYS A 131 -9.00 10.19 -14.20
C LYS A 131 -8.57 11.46 -14.91
N ILE A 132 -9.50 12.37 -15.18
CA ILE A 132 -9.13 13.74 -15.52
C ILE A 132 -8.49 14.34 -14.26
N LYS A 133 -7.16 14.29 -14.21
CA LYS A 133 -6.40 15.13 -13.28
C LYS A 133 -6.82 16.54 -13.67
N LYS A 134 -7.62 17.23 -12.84
CA LYS A 134 -7.78 18.68 -12.95
C LYS A 134 -6.37 19.24 -12.82
N VAL A 135 -5.70 19.41 -13.96
CA VAL A 135 -4.59 20.34 -14.08
C VAL A 135 -5.27 21.66 -13.81
N ARG A 136 -5.23 22.08 -12.55
CA ARG A 136 -5.48 23.46 -12.17
C ARG A 136 -4.29 24.21 -12.75
N GLU A 137 -4.34 24.39 -14.06
CA GLU A 137 -3.43 25.23 -14.80
C GLU A 137 -3.53 26.58 -14.12
N LYS A 138 -2.41 27.04 -13.57
CA LYS A 138 -2.19 28.43 -13.24
C LYS A 138 -2.38 29.23 -14.54
N LEU A 139 -3.63 29.51 -14.88
CA LEU A 139 -3.97 30.74 -15.58
C LEU A 139 -3.90 31.83 -14.52
N GLU A 140 -2.67 32.19 -14.13
CA GLU A 140 -2.41 33.50 -13.56
C GLU A 140 -2.58 34.48 -14.73
N PRO A 141 -3.58 35.37 -14.70
CA PRO A 141 -3.75 36.36 -15.75
C PRO A 141 -2.65 37.42 -15.56
N GLY A 142 -1.50 37.29 -16.25
CA GLY A 142 -0.45 38.28 -16.03
C GLY A 142 0.89 38.18 -16.76
N SER A 143 1.15 37.22 -17.63
CA SER A 143 2.45 37.15 -18.31
C SER A 143 2.35 36.84 -19.80
N MET A 144 1.71 37.75 -20.54
CA MET A 144 2.14 38.03 -21.91
C MET A 144 2.96 39.32 -21.88
N GLU A 145 4.27 39.19 -21.70
CA GLU A 145 5.17 40.21 -22.23
C GLU A 145 5.27 39.98 -23.74
N VAL A 146 4.80 40.96 -24.49
CA VAL A 146 4.97 41.04 -25.94
C VAL A 146 6.44 41.40 -26.20
N PRO A 147 7.23 40.58 -26.91
CA PRO A 147 8.55 41.00 -27.33
C PRO A 147 8.41 42.11 -28.38
N LYS A 148 9.12 43.21 -28.15
CA LYS A 148 9.28 44.32 -29.10
C LYS A 148 10.00 43.88 -30.37
#